data_AF-A0A3N0ZCQ5-F1
#
_entry.id   AF-A0A3N0ZCQ5-F1
#
_cell.length_a   1.000
_cell.length_b   1.000
_cell.length_c   1.000
_cell.angle_alpha   90.00
_cell.angle_beta   90.00
_cell.angle_gamma   90.00
#
_symmetry.space_group_name_H-M   'P 1'
#
loop_
_entity.id
_entity.type
_entity.pdbx_description
1 polymer ?
#
loop_
_entity_poly.entity_id
_entity_poly.type
_entity_poly.pdbx_seq_one_letter_code
_entity_poly.pdbx_strand_id
1 'polypeptide(L)'
;MLKKITIIIIAFIAFIVYSNAQYFPDLSGKKYENLNYYDYKNAFENWAKDKDLSKVKGWKWYQRFLWQNENQVNADGSFPELRQSAKSYEEMMQLSKSKKERLQAQSGWVPLGPYTPGKSYDTISCHGNGRINCVAFHPTNPDVMWVGAPNGGVWKTDNSGKTWRPLTDNLPTISISDIAVDPKNGDILYIALGDFDTMGWIQNGNAMGVFKSTDAGETWNPTGLSYTSSTFNFSYIRKIIIHPENSNNLVAAGSRGIWKSTDAGETWKYILDTLLICDLKQNPKEPNILYAATRWFYNIFSTSGVIKSTDFGETWNRLNTGIPPTTLVTRTAVAVSPVNPNNVFALAVRASGNGF
;
A
#
# COMPACT_ATOMS: atom_id res chain seq x y z
N MET A 1 -25.48 57.71 4.49
CA MET A 1 -25.05 56.49 3.78
C MET A 1 -23.53 56.33 3.76
N LEU A 2 -22.74 57.38 3.49
CA LEU A 2 -21.27 57.33 3.48
C LEU A 2 -20.62 56.88 4.81
N LYS A 3 -21.08 57.35 5.97
CA LYS A 3 -20.47 56.98 7.28
C LYS A 3 -20.58 55.49 7.65
N LYS A 4 -21.57 54.77 7.13
CA LYS A 4 -21.72 53.31 7.36
C LYS A 4 -20.82 52.48 6.43
N ILE A 5 -20.50 53.00 5.24
CA ILE A 5 -19.60 52.34 4.27
C ILE A 5 -18.14 52.46 4.73
N THR A 6 -17.73 53.60 5.31
CA THR A 6 -16.36 53.79 5.83
C THR A 6 -16.03 52.88 7.03
N ILE A 7 -17.00 52.60 7.92
CA ILE A 7 -16.79 51.72 9.09
C ILE A 7 -16.69 50.24 8.66
N ILE A 8 -17.43 49.82 7.63
CA ILE A 8 -17.34 48.46 7.08
C ILE A 8 -16.01 48.24 6.35
N ILE A 9 -15.50 49.24 5.63
CA ILE A 9 -14.20 49.16 4.95
C ILE A 9 -13.03 49.11 5.96
N ILE A 10 -13.10 49.87 7.06
CA ILE A 10 -12.07 49.81 8.12
C ILE A 10 -12.13 48.48 8.89
N ALA A 11 -13.32 47.92 9.11
CA ALA A 11 -13.47 46.58 9.69
C ALA A 11 -12.96 45.47 8.76
N PHE A 12 -13.11 45.63 7.43
CA PHE A 12 -12.58 44.68 6.45
C PHE A 12 -11.05 44.76 6.29
N ILE A 13 -10.48 45.97 6.39
CA ILE A 13 -9.02 46.16 6.38
C ILE A 13 -8.38 45.68 7.69
N ALA A 14 -9.07 45.82 8.83
CA ALA A 14 -8.63 45.26 10.11
C ALA A 14 -8.74 43.71 10.15
N PHE A 15 -9.62 43.10 9.34
CA PHE A 15 -9.74 41.65 9.24
C PHE A 15 -8.71 40.99 8.30
N ILE A 16 -7.98 41.78 7.51
CA ILE A 16 -6.94 41.28 6.59
C ILE A 16 -5.56 41.10 7.28
N VAL A 17 -5.41 41.48 8.56
CA VAL A 17 -4.10 41.40 9.26
C VAL A 17 -4.04 40.36 10.39
N TYR A 18 -5.02 39.46 10.50
CA TYR A 18 -4.93 38.29 11.39
C TYR A 18 -5.05 36.95 10.66
N SER A 19 -4.43 36.83 9.48
CA SER A 19 -3.77 35.57 9.16
C SER A 19 -2.40 35.58 9.84
N ASN A 20 -2.34 35.04 11.06
CA ASN A 20 -1.04 34.61 11.59
C ASN A 20 -0.58 33.44 10.72
N ALA A 21 0.02 33.75 9.56
CA ALA A 21 0.88 32.81 8.87
C ALA A 21 1.95 32.41 9.89
N GLN A 22 1.92 31.13 10.26
CA GLN A 22 2.81 30.55 11.26
C GLN A 22 4.26 30.85 10.89
N TYR A 23 4.95 31.64 11.73
CA TYR A 23 6.33 32.05 11.52
C TYR A 23 7.25 30.87 11.81
N PHE A 24 7.88 30.33 10.77
CA PHE A 24 8.94 29.32 10.86
C PHE A 24 10.18 29.89 10.21
N PRO A 25 11.35 29.48 10.73
CA PRO A 25 12.51 30.34 10.95
C PRO A 25 12.99 31.04 9.69
N ASP A 26 13.66 32.19 9.88
CA ASP A 26 14.10 33.06 8.79
C ASP A 26 15.01 32.31 7.79
N LEU A 27 14.40 31.93 6.67
CA LEU A 27 15.06 31.33 5.50
C LEU A 27 15.25 32.39 4.39
N SER A 28 15.13 33.68 4.73
CA SER A 28 15.22 34.77 3.76
C SER A 28 16.58 34.75 3.04
N GLY A 29 16.54 34.92 1.72
CA GLY A 29 17.73 34.87 0.85
C GLY A 29 17.92 33.56 0.11
N LYS A 30 17.22 32.47 0.48
CA LYS A 30 17.19 31.23 -0.31
C LYS A 30 15.83 31.03 -0.96
N LYS A 31 15.81 30.66 -2.23
CA LYS A 31 14.57 30.22 -2.89
C LYS A 31 14.16 28.86 -2.32
N TYR A 32 12.85 28.64 -2.15
CA TYR A 32 12.29 27.38 -1.64
C TYR A 32 12.81 26.14 -2.38
N GLU A 33 13.01 26.25 -3.69
CA GLU A 33 13.56 25.21 -4.57
C GLU A 33 15.02 24.79 -4.25
N ASN A 34 15.73 25.58 -3.44
CA ASN A 34 17.14 25.37 -3.09
C ASN A 34 17.36 25.04 -1.61
N LEU A 35 16.30 24.80 -0.85
CA LEU A 35 16.39 24.48 0.58
C LEU A 35 16.50 22.97 0.78
N ASN A 36 17.44 22.57 1.64
CA ASN A 36 17.62 21.19 2.05
C ASN A 36 17.27 20.99 3.54
N TYR A 37 17.17 19.75 4.01
CA TYR A 37 16.85 19.42 5.41
C TYR A 37 17.71 20.16 6.43
N TYR A 38 19.00 20.29 6.17
CA TYR A 38 19.94 20.97 7.07
C TYR A 38 19.67 22.47 7.14
N ASP A 39 19.21 23.11 6.06
CA ASP A 39 18.78 24.50 6.09
C ASP A 39 17.60 24.69 7.04
N TYR A 40 16.59 23.82 6.97
CA TYR A 40 15.46 23.84 7.89
C TYR A 40 15.89 23.58 9.34
N LYS A 41 16.72 22.55 9.57
CA LYS A 41 17.23 22.22 10.91
C LYS A 41 18.01 23.38 11.52
N ASN A 42 18.97 23.94 10.79
CA ASN A 42 19.80 25.06 11.23
C ASN A 42 18.98 26.32 11.50
N ALA A 43 18.01 26.62 10.63
CA ALA A 43 17.12 27.77 10.82
C ALA A 43 16.31 27.63 12.12
N PHE A 44 15.81 26.43 12.41
CA PHE A 44 15.06 26.21 13.66
C PHE A 44 15.95 26.28 14.88
N GLU A 45 17.10 25.62 14.85
CA GLU A 45 18.07 25.66 15.95
C GLU A 45 18.49 27.09 16.25
N ASN A 46 18.75 27.90 15.22
CA ASN A 46 19.08 29.32 15.40
C ASN A 46 17.92 30.13 15.98
N TRP A 47 16.70 29.93 15.48
CA TRP A 47 15.50 30.62 15.98
C TRP A 47 15.12 30.21 17.40
N ALA A 48 15.42 28.97 17.82
CA ALA A 48 15.05 28.45 19.13
C ALA A 48 16.02 28.88 20.25
N LYS A 49 17.26 29.30 19.92
CA LYS A 49 18.32 29.64 20.89
C LYS A 49 17.91 30.70 21.92
N ASP A 50 17.12 31.68 21.51
CA ASP A 50 16.73 32.84 22.33
C ASP A 50 15.28 32.75 22.86
N LYS A 51 14.61 31.60 22.74
CA LYS A 51 13.17 31.47 23.00
C LYS A 51 12.83 30.46 24.09
N ASP A 52 11.88 30.83 24.94
CA ASP A 52 11.22 29.92 25.86
C ASP A 52 10.12 29.13 25.13
N LEU A 53 10.45 27.91 24.68
CA LEU A 53 9.55 27.04 23.93
C LEU A 53 8.28 26.64 24.70
N SER A 54 8.23 26.81 26.03
CA SER A 54 7.00 26.57 26.80
C SER A 54 5.92 27.63 26.53
N LYS A 55 6.33 28.82 26.07
CA LYS A 55 5.45 29.97 25.81
C LYS A 55 5.18 30.20 24.33
N VAL A 56 5.88 29.51 23.44
CA VAL A 56 5.75 29.67 21.99
C VAL A 56 4.81 28.60 21.42
N LYS A 57 3.84 29.02 20.59
CA LYS A 57 2.91 28.11 19.90
C LYS A 57 3.52 27.63 18.58
N GLY A 58 3.12 26.43 18.14
CA GLY A 58 3.44 25.91 16.80
C GLY A 58 4.78 25.20 16.66
N TRP A 59 5.82 25.49 17.44
CA TRP A 59 7.16 24.91 17.23
C TRP A 59 7.19 23.36 17.13
N LYS A 60 6.26 22.68 17.83
CA LYS A 60 6.10 21.22 17.80
C LYS A 60 5.78 20.66 16.42
N TRP A 61 5.07 21.40 15.56
CA TRP A 61 4.79 20.90 14.20
C TRP A 61 6.07 20.89 13.36
N TYR A 62 6.92 21.89 13.51
CA TYR A 62 8.18 21.96 12.77
C TYR A 62 9.17 20.94 13.25
N GLN A 63 9.23 20.70 14.57
CA GLN A 63 9.96 19.57 15.12
C GLN A 63 9.44 18.23 14.61
N ARG A 64 8.12 18.08 14.44
CA ARG A 64 7.55 16.89 13.78
C ARG A 64 8.00 16.79 12.32
N PHE A 65 8.02 17.89 11.58
CA PHE A 65 8.56 17.92 10.22
C PHE A 65 10.03 17.50 10.18
N LEU A 66 10.89 18.07 11.04
CA LEU A 66 12.31 17.70 11.12
C LEU A 66 12.47 16.22 11.48
N TRP A 67 11.73 15.73 12.46
CA TRP A 67 11.77 14.33 12.87
C TRP A 67 11.30 13.38 11.75
N GLN A 68 10.24 13.74 11.02
CA GLN A 68 9.73 12.95 9.90
C GLN A 68 10.76 12.86 8.75
N ASN A 69 11.51 13.94 8.51
CA ASN A 69 12.41 14.04 7.36
C ASN A 69 13.86 13.64 7.69
N GLU A 70 14.27 13.57 8.96
CA GLU A 70 15.64 13.26 9.37
C GLU A 70 16.18 11.98 8.73
N ASN A 71 15.35 10.94 8.63
CA ASN A 71 15.70 9.66 8.02
C ASN A 71 15.15 9.50 6.59
N GLN A 72 14.59 10.56 6.02
CA GLN A 72 13.96 10.55 4.69
C GLN A 72 14.61 11.56 3.75
N VAL A 73 15.84 11.99 4.03
CA VAL A 73 16.60 12.92 3.17
C VAL A 73 17.84 12.23 2.61
N ASN A 74 18.31 12.68 1.46
CA ASN A 74 19.55 12.18 0.87
C ASN A 74 20.74 12.55 1.76
N ALA A 75 21.91 11.95 1.52
CA ALA A 75 23.12 12.20 2.31
C ALA A 75 23.53 13.69 2.31
N ASP A 76 23.25 14.42 1.24
CA ASP A 76 23.48 15.87 1.11
C ASP A 76 22.36 16.73 1.73
N GLY A 77 21.36 16.11 2.35
CA GLY A 77 20.21 16.75 2.97
C GLY A 77 19.09 17.11 1.99
N SER A 78 19.24 16.89 0.69
CA SER A 78 18.17 17.17 -0.27
C SER A 78 16.97 16.27 -0.02
N PHE A 79 15.77 16.80 -0.21
CA PHE A 79 14.54 16.02 -0.10
C PHE A 79 14.40 15.09 -1.30
N PRO A 80 13.98 13.83 -1.09
CA PRO A 80 13.58 12.91 -2.14
C PRO A 80 12.64 13.57 -3.16
N GLU A 81 12.89 13.33 -4.43
CA GLU A 81 11.88 13.61 -5.44
C GLU A 81 10.60 12.82 -5.13
N LEU A 82 9.42 13.41 -5.41
CA LEU A 82 8.09 12.81 -5.18
C LEU A 82 7.86 11.45 -5.88
N ARG A 83 8.85 10.90 -6.59
CA ARG A 83 8.83 9.63 -7.35
C ARG A 83 10.10 8.79 -7.18
N GLN A 84 10.84 8.98 -6.09
CA GLN A 84 12.12 8.29 -5.86
C GLN A 84 12.02 6.77 -6.04
N SER A 85 10.93 6.12 -5.64
CA SER A 85 10.71 4.67 -5.80
C SER A 85 10.89 4.16 -7.24
N ALA A 86 10.51 4.95 -8.25
CA ALA A 86 10.65 4.54 -9.63
C ALA A 86 12.00 4.87 -10.27
N LYS A 87 12.63 5.99 -9.88
CA LYS A 87 14.02 6.24 -10.25
C LYS A 87 14.92 5.16 -9.63
N SER A 88 14.68 4.85 -8.37
CA SER A 88 15.32 3.72 -7.68
C SER A 88 15.03 2.39 -8.37
N TYR A 89 13.84 2.17 -8.93
CA TYR A 89 13.56 0.96 -9.73
C TYR A 89 14.37 0.93 -11.03
N GLU A 90 14.41 2.02 -11.81
CA GLU A 90 15.21 2.08 -13.04
C GLU A 90 16.70 1.87 -12.76
N GLU A 91 17.23 2.52 -11.73
CA GLU A 91 18.60 2.35 -11.26
C GLU A 91 18.85 0.91 -10.79
N MET A 92 17.93 0.33 -10.00
CA MET A 92 18.03 -1.06 -9.53
C MET A 92 17.97 -2.06 -10.68
N MET A 93 17.13 -1.85 -11.69
CA MET A 93 17.05 -2.71 -12.88
C MET A 93 18.30 -2.59 -13.76
N GLN A 94 19.02 -1.47 -13.72
CA GLN A 94 20.33 -1.33 -14.36
C GLN A 94 21.43 -2.03 -13.53
N LEU A 95 21.38 -1.93 -12.20
CA LEU A 95 22.31 -2.57 -11.29
C LEU A 95 22.15 -4.10 -11.25
N SER A 96 20.92 -4.62 -11.34
CA SER A 96 20.66 -6.06 -11.36
C SER A 96 21.16 -6.74 -12.65
N LYS A 97 21.15 -6.01 -13.78
CA LYS A 97 21.75 -6.46 -15.04
C LYS A 97 23.28 -6.56 -14.98
N SER A 98 23.92 -5.77 -14.11
CA SER A 98 25.39 -5.71 -14.01
C SER A 98 25.98 -6.57 -12.88
N LYS A 99 25.21 -6.92 -11.84
CA LYS A 99 25.66 -7.82 -10.76
C LYS A 99 25.20 -9.27 -10.98
N LYS A 100 26.11 -10.09 -11.52
CA LYS A 100 25.93 -11.54 -11.68
C LYS A 100 26.18 -12.33 -10.39
N GLU A 101 26.61 -11.68 -9.31
CA GLU A 101 26.99 -12.35 -8.06
C GLU A 101 26.21 -11.76 -6.88
N ARG A 102 25.40 -12.63 -6.25
CA ARG A 102 24.76 -12.39 -4.96
C ARG A 102 25.87 -12.25 -3.92
N LEU A 103 26.22 -11.03 -3.53
CA LEU A 103 26.80 -10.81 -2.21
C LEU A 103 25.64 -10.83 -1.23
N GLN A 104 25.19 -12.04 -0.86
CA GLN A 104 24.47 -12.21 0.38
C GLN A 104 25.35 -11.58 1.45
N ALA A 105 24.85 -10.59 2.20
CA ALA A 105 25.65 -9.96 3.24
C ALA A 105 26.26 -11.08 4.09
N GLN A 106 27.60 -11.15 4.08
CA GLN A 106 28.33 -12.11 4.91
C GLN A 106 27.83 -11.97 6.35
N SER A 107 27.73 -13.11 7.03
CA SER A 107 27.25 -13.26 8.40
C SER A 107 27.59 -12.08 9.30
N GLY A 108 26.62 -11.58 10.06
CA GLY A 108 26.82 -10.47 11.00
C GLY A 108 25.54 -9.73 11.38
N TRP A 109 24.50 -9.82 10.55
CA TRP A 109 23.18 -9.32 10.90
C TRP A 109 22.53 -10.24 11.93
N VAL A 110 22.37 -9.73 13.15
CA VAL A 110 21.61 -10.38 14.21
C VAL A 110 20.31 -9.60 14.43
N PRO A 111 19.15 -10.28 14.52
CA PRO A 111 17.94 -9.59 14.96
C PRO A 111 18.18 -9.00 16.35
N LEU A 112 17.71 -7.78 16.59
CA LEU A 112 17.77 -7.13 17.92
C LEU A 112 16.39 -7.06 18.60
N GLY A 113 15.40 -7.74 18.02
CA GLY A 113 14.01 -7.69 18.46
C GLY A 113 13.24 -6.49 17.92
N PRO A 114 12.03 -6.21 18.45
CA PRO A 114 11.43 -6.88 19.61
C PRO A 114 11.01 -8.33 19.32
N TYR A 115 11.32 -9.26 20.24
CA TYR A 115 10.85 -10.66 20.16
C TYR A 115 9.53 -10.88 20.91
N THR A 116 9.22 -9.98 21.84
CA THR A 116 7.98 -9.96 22.60
C THR A 116 7.10 -8.83 22.07
N PRO A 117 5.82 -9.09 21.74
CA PRO A 117 4.86 -8.04 21.43
C PRO A 117 4.90 -6.93 22.49
N GLY A 118 4.98 -5.68 22.04
CA GLY A 118 4.87 -4.53 22.92
C GLY A 118 3.53 -4.50 23.66
N LYS A 119 3.46 -3.77 24.78
CA LYS A 119 2.19 -3.50 25.46
C LYS A 119 1.31 -2.66 24.53
N SER A 120 0.06 -3.07 24.33
CA SER A 120 -0.90 -2.23 23.60
C SER A 120 -1.19 -0.96 24.40
N TYR A 121 -1.23 0.18 23.72
CA TYR A 121 -1.53 1.48 24.34
C TYR A 121 -3.04 1.71 24.52
N ASP A 122 -3.89 0.91 23.89
CA ASP A 122 -5.35 0.93 24.03
C ASP A 122 -5.99 -0.43 23.63
N THR A 123 -7.32 -0.53 23.74
CA THR A 123 -8.10 -1.73 23.40
C THR A 123 -8.42 -1.87 21.90
N ILE A 124 -7.95 -0.94 21.05
CA ILE A 124 -8.31 -0.83 19.62
C ILE A 124 -7.10 -1.16 18.73
N SER A 125 -5.89 -0.93 19.24
CA SER A 125 -4.62 -1.15 18.54
C SER A 125 -4.29 -2.63 18.43
N CYS A 126 -3.66 -3.01 17.33
CA CYS A 126 -3.24 -4.39 17.08
C CYS A 126 -2.20 -4.86 18.11
N HIS A 127 -2.43 -6.04 18.69
CA HIS A 127 -1.48 -6.72 19.56
C HIS A 127 -0.45 -7.44 18.68
N GLY A 128 0.79 -6.95 18.60
CA GLY A 128 1.84 -7.61 17.81
C GLY A 128 3.06 -6.73 17.53
N ASN A 129 4.12 -7.33 16.99
CA ASN A 129 5.34 -6.62 16.58
C ASN A 129 5.24 -6.00 15.18
N GLY A 130 4.17 -6.29 14.44
CA GLY A 130 3.96 -5.78 13.09
C GLY A 130 2.70 -6.37 12.46
N ARG A 131 2.27 -5.79 11.33
CA ARG A 131 1.15 -6.27 10.53
C ARG A 131 1.64 -7.23 9.46
N ILE A 132 0.89 -8.31 9.23
CA ILE A 132 1.02 -9.20 8.07
C ILE A 132 -0.23 -9.02 7.20
N ASN A 133 -0.05 -8.80 5.90
CA ASN A 133 -1.14 -8.65 4.95
C ASN A 133 -1.60 -10.01 4.40
N CYS A 134 -0.67 -10.93 4.18
CA CYS A 134 -0.96 -12.22 3.56
C CYS A 134 -0.02 -13.33 4.04
N VAL A 135 -0.54 -14.56 3.96
CA VAL A 135 0.19 -15.80 4.18
C VAL A 135 -0.13 -16.73 3.01
N ALA A 136 0.88 -17.38 2.45
CA ALA A 136 0.72 -18.37 1.39
C ALA A 136 1.49 -19.65 1.75
N PHE A 137 0.99 -20.78 1.27
CA PHE A 137 1.50 -22.11 1.59
C PHE A 137 1.94 -22.79 0.30
N HIS A 138 3.00 -23.60 0.38
CA HIS A 138 3.41 -24.44 -0.74
C HIS A 138 2.34 -25.52 -0.99
N PRO A 139 1.99 -25.84 -2.26
CA PRO A 139 0.85 -26.70 -2.58
C PRO A 139 1.00 -28.14 -2.04
N THR A 140 2.23 -28.62 -1.88
CA THR A 140 2.52 -30.01 -1.47
C THR A 140 3.48 -30.16 -0.30
N ASN A 141 4.03 -29.06 0.23
CA ASN A 141 5.05 -29.11 1.29
C ASN A 141 4.61 -28.24 2.47
N PRO A 142 4.14 -28.84 3.58
CA PRO A 142 3.64 -28.08 4.72
C PRO A 142 4.72 -27.30 5.48
N ASP A 143 6.00 -27.60 5.27
CA ASP A 143 7.10 -26.87 5.91
C ASP A 143 7.42 -25.54 5.24
N VAL A 144 6.93 -25.35 4.01
CA VAL A 144 7.24 -24.19 3.16
C VAL A 144 6.06 -23.22 3.14
N MET A 145 6.31 -21.99 3.60
CA MET A 145 5.32 -20.92 3.66
C MET A 145 5.97 -19.58 3.37
N TRP A 146 5.16 -18.65 2.87
CA TRP A 146 5.53 -17.26 2.66
C TRP A 146 4.59 -16.35 3.44
N VAL A 147 5.12 -15.24 3.94
CA VAL A 147 4.33 -14.14 4.52
C VAL A 147 4.68 -12.84 3.84
N GLY A 148 3.68 -12.00 3.61
CA GLY A 148 3.85 -10.67 3.04
C GLY A 148 3.46 -9.59 4.03
N ALA A 149 4.36 -8.64 4.26
CA ALA A 149 4.14 -7.51 5.15
C ALA A 149 3.87 -6.22 4.35
N PRO A 150 3.07 -5.27 4.90
CA PRO A 150 2.73 -4.03 4.22
C PRO A 150 3.90 -3.08 4.01
N ASN A 151 4.97 -3.20 4.80
CA ASN A 151 6.21 -2.42 4.72
C ASN A 151 7.38 -3.26 5.27
N GLY A 152 7.42 -4.56 4.94
CA GLY A 152 8.40 -5.50 5.49
C GLY A 152 8.83 -6.61 4.53
N GLY A 153 8.29 -6.62 3.32
CA GLY A 153 8.69 -7.54 2.26
C GLY A 153 8.00 -8.90 2.32
N VAL A 154 8.46 -9.80 1.44
CA VAL A 154 8.12 -11.22 1.49
C VAL A 154 9.17 -11.95 2.33
N TRP A 155 8.71 -12.80 3.24
CA TRP A 155 9.55 -13.70 4.00
C TRP A 155 9.17 -15.14 3.72
N LYS A 156 10.16 -16.03 3.67
CA LYS A 156 9.96 -17.46 3.45
C LYS A 156 10.55 -18.28 4.58
N THR A 157 9.82 -19.32 4.97
CA THR A 157 10.30 -20.44 5.80
C THR A 157 10.33 -21.70 4.95
N ASP A 158 11.30 -22.58 5.22
CA ASP A 158 11.35 -23.97 4.72
C ASP A 158 11.33 -25.00 5.87
N ASN A 159 11.01 -24.56 7.10
CA ASN A 159 11.01 -25.42 8.29
C ASN A 159 9.85 -25.10 9.25
N SER A 160 8.65 -24.95 8.69
CA SER A 160 7.39 -24.75 9.42
C SER A 160 7.39 -23.54 10.36
N GLY A 161 8.11 -22.48 9.99
CA GLY A 161 8.11 -21.19 10.67
C GLY A 161 9.18 -21.02 11.75
N LYS A 162 10.11 -21.98 11.91
CA LYS A 162 11.22 -21.87 12.88
C LYS A 162 12.22 -20.78 12.50
N THR A 163 12.51 -20.64 11.21
CA THR A 163 13.41 -19.60 10.68
C THR A 163 12.83 -18.99 9.42
N TRP A 164 13.06 -17.70 9.23
CA TRP A 164 12.57 -16.93 8.09
C TRP A 164 13.71 -16.20 7.41
N ARG A 165 13.65 -16.09 6.08
CA ARG A 165 14.56 -15.24 5.29
C ARG A 165 13.76 -14.25 4.44
N PRO A 166 14.25 -13.01 4.25
CA PRO A 166 13.62 -12.05 3.35
C PRO A 166 13.88 -12.43 1.89
N LEU A 167 12.95 -12.08 1.00
CA LEU A 167 12.98 -12.40 -0.43
C LEU A 167 12.82 -11.18 -1.35
N THR A 168 12.65 -9.98 -0.78
CA THR A 168 12.33 -8.75 -1.55
C THR A 168 13.21 -7.56 -1.18
N ASP A 169 14.36 -7.78 -0.54
CA ASP A 169 15.28 -6.70 -0.16
C ASP A 169 15.86 -5.96 -1.37
N ASN A 170 15.83 -6.62 -2.54
CA ASN A 170 16.24 -6.06 -3.82
C ASN A 170 15.06 -5.61 -4.67
N LEU A 171 13.90 -5.33 -4.07
CA LEU A 171 12.78 -4.68 -4.76
C LEU A 171 12.70 -3.21 -4.33
N PRO A 172 12.23 -2.32 -5.22
CA PRO A 172 12.16 -0.87 -4.96
C PRO A 172 11.16 -0.49 -3.85
N THR A 173 10.30 -1.44 -3.46
CA THR A 173 9.36 -1.31 -2.36
C THR A 173 9.26 -2.65 -1.64
N ILE A 174 9.12 -2.58 -0.33
CA ILE A 174 8.91 -3.73 0.55
C ILE A 174 7.44 -3.85 0.99
N SER A 175 6.54 -3.15 0.30
CA SER A 175 5.10 -3.25 0.55
C SER A 175 4.50 -4.41 -0.22
N ILE A 176 3.82 -5.33 0.46
CA ILE A 176 3.19 -6.51 -0.15
C ILE A 176 1.71 -6.58 0.24
N SER A 177 0.83 -6.63 -0.76
CA SER A 177 -0.62 -6.79 -0.55
C SER A 177 -1.06 -8.24 -0.62
N ASP A 178 -0.45 -9.03 -1.51
CA ASP A 178 -0.83 -10.42 -1.73
C ASP A 178 0.34 -11.27 -2.24
N ILE A 179 0.28 -12.56 -1.96
CA ILE A 179 1.15 -13.61 -2.49
C ILE A 179 0.24 -14.72 -3.01
N ALA A 180 0.31 -15.01 -4.31
CA ALA A 180 -0.36 -16.14 -4.94
C ALA A 180 0.68 -17.18 -5.35
N VAL A 181 0.50 -18.43 -4.90
CA VAL A 181 1.35 -19.57 -5.25
C VAL A 181 0.61 -20.42 -6.27
N ASP A 182 1.28 -20.83 -7.33
CA ASP A 182 0.69 -21.72 -8.31
C ASP A 182 0.39 -23.09 -7.67
N PRO A 183 -0.87 -23.56 -7.70
CA PRO A 183 -1.26 -24.81 -7.06
C PRO A 183 -0.65 -26.05 -7.70
N LYS A 184 -0.13 -25.96 -8.93
CA LYS A 184 0.56 -27.05 -9.62
C LYS A 184 2.08 -27.00 -9.47
N ASN A 185 2.64 -25.84 -9.13
CA ASN A 185 4.08 -25.66 -8.98
C ASN A 185 4.43 -24.59 -7.93
N GLY A 186 4.89 -25.03 -6.75
CA GLY A 186 5.25 -24.14 -5.65
C GLY A 186 6.43 -23.20 -5.91
N ASP A 187 7.18 -23.39 -6.99
CA ASP A 187 8.25 -22.46 -7.41
C ASP A 187 7.69 -21.23 -8.14
N ILE A 188 6.46 -21.30 -8.66
CA ILE A 188 5.82 -20.19 -9.36
C ILE A 188 4.97 -19.38 -8.39
N LEU A 189 5.37 -18.12 -8.19
CA LEU A 189 4.67 -17.18 -7.33
C LEU A 189 4.37 -15.88 -8.04
N TYR A 190 3.30 -15.22 -7.64
CA TYR A 190 2.98 -13.85 -8.01
C TYR A 190 2.77 -13.02 -6.76
N ILE A 191 3.29 -11.80 -6.76
CA ILE A 191 3.13 -10.85 -5.65
C ILE A 191 2.55 -9.54 -6.12
N ALA A 192 1.70 -8.95 -5.29
CA ALA A 192 1.21 -7.60 -5.47
C ALA A 192 2.09 -6.63 -4.68
N LEU A 193 2.96 -5.89 -5.38
CA LEU A 193 3.81 -4.84 -4.79
C LEU A 193 2.95 -3.62 -4.49
N GLY A 194 2.88 -3.25 -3.21
CA GLY A 194 2.09 -2.15 -2.68
C GLY A 194 1.31 -2.59 -1.43
N ASP A 195 0.80 -1.62 -0.68
CA ASP A 195 -0.10 -1.86 0.43
C ASP A 195 -1.47 -1.23 0.16
N PHE A 196 -2.40 -2.04 -0.35
CA PHE A 196 -3.72 -1.59 -0.79
C PHE A 196 -4.48 -0.82 0.31
N ASP A 197 -4.29 -1.20 1.58
CA ASP A 197 -5.01 -0.59 2.70
C ASP A 197 -4.48 0.82 3.07
N THR A 198 -3.30 1.25 2.57
CA THR A 198 -2.79 2.63 2.73
C THR A 198 -3.33 3.66 1.75
N MET A 199 -4.06 3.21 0.72
CA MET A 199 -4.58 4.07 -0.35
C MET A 199 -5.54 5.17 0.14
N GLY A 200 -6.08 5.07 1.37
CA GLY A 200 -7.03 6.05 1.90
C GLY A 200 -6.46 7.47 2.09
N TRP A 201 -5.16 7.60 2.38
CA TRP A 201 -4.54 8.89 2.73
C TRP A 201 -3.31 9.23 1.89
N ILE A 202 -2.69 8.25 1.23
CA ILE A 202 -1.41 8.41 0.54
C ILE A 202 -1.65 8.47 -0.96
N GLN A 203 -1.65 9.68 -1.51
CA GLN A 203 -1.68 9.93 -2.97
C GLN A 203 -0.31 9.68 -3.64
N ASN A 204 0.74 9.37 -2.87
CA ASN A 204 2.08 9.06 -3.35
C ASN A 204 2.28 7.54 -3.34
N GLY A 205 1.84 6.88 -4.42
CA GLY A 205 1.80 5.41 -4.49
C GLY A 205 3.18 4.75 -4.46
N ASN A 206 3.35 3.78 -3.55
CA ASN A 206 4.47 2.81 -3.54
C ASN A 206 4.03 1.43 -4.08
N ALA A 207 2.96 1.40 -4.88
CA ALA A 207 2.48 0.18 -5.53
C ALA A 207 3.06 0.05 -6.92
N MET A 208 3.44 -1.16 -7.31
CA MET A 208 4.08 -1.44 -8.60
C MET A 208 3.38 -2.55 -9.38
N GLY A 209 2.18 -2.93 -8.95
CA GLY A 209 1.37 -3.95 -9.61
C GLY A 209 1.85 -5.36 -9.29
N VAL A 210 1.85 -6.24 -10.30
CA VAL A 210 2.13 -7.68 -10.13
C VAL A 210 3.54 -8.03 -10.58
N PHE A 211 4.27 -8.78 -9.75
CA PHE A 211 5.58 -9.37 -10.08
C PHE A 211 5.50 -10.89 -9.99
N LYS A 212 6.35 -11.59 -10.74
CA LYS A 212 6.39 -13.05 -10.84
C LYS A 212 7.75 -13.60 -10.45
N SER A 213 7.75 -14.70 -9.71
CA SER A 213 8.91 -15.56 -9.48
C SER A 213 8.66 -16.93 -10.10
N THR A 214 9.74 -17.59 -10.54
CA THR A 214 9.75 -18.98 -11.02
C THR A 214 10.77 -19.83 -10.26
N ASP A 215 11.23 -19.35 -9.11
CA ASP A 215 12.26 -19.95 -8.26
C ASP A 215 11.90 -19.78 -6.77
N ALA A 216 10.63 -19.99 -6.42
CA ALA A 216 10.12 -19.97 -5.05
C ALA A 216 10.30 -18.63 -4.31
N GLY A 217 10.37 -17.52 -5.07
CA GLY A 217 10.53 -16.16 -4.59
C GLY A 217 11.99 -15.70 -4.43
N GLU A 218 12.98 -16.49 -4.87
CA GLU A 218 14.39 -16.11 -4.82
C GLU A 218 14.72 -14.96 -5.79
N THR A 219 14.04 -14.89 -6.94
CA THR A 219 14.08 -13.77 -7.88
C THR A 219 12.68 -13.36 -8.35
N TRP A 220 12.52 -12.08 -8.67
CA TRP A 220 11.25 -11.48 -9.08
C TRP A 220 11.41 -10.67 -10.36
N ASN A 221 10.49 -10.87 -11.29
CA ASN A 221 10.44 -10.19 -12.57
C ASN A 221 9.10 -9.44 -12.71
N PRO A 222 9.07 -8.29 -13.40
CA PRO A 222 7.83 -7.60 -13.70
C PRO A 222 6.94 -8.43 -14.62
N THR A 223 5.63 -8.21 -14.54
CA THR A 223 4.61 -8.79 -15.41
C THR A 223 4.03 -7.71 -16.34
N GLY A 224 3.11 -8.08 -17.24
CA GLY A 224 2.35 -7.10 -18.04
C GLY A 224 1.45 -6.17 -17.22
N LEU A 225 1.27 -6.44 -15.92
CA LEU A 225 0.54 -5.60 -14.96
C LEU A 225 1.49 -5.00 -13.92
N SER A 226 2.71 -4.65 -14.32
CA SER A 226 3.63 -3.85 -13.51
C SER A 226 3.62 -2.38 -13.94
N TYR A 227 3.84 -1.47 -13.00
CA TYR A 227 3.79 -0.03 -13.23
C TYR A 227 5.14 0.65 -12.96
N THR A 228 5.45 1.69 -13.74
CA THR A 228 6.62 2.56 -13.58
C THR A 228 6.22 3.99 -13.17
N SER A 229 7.21 4.84 -12.83
CA SER A 229 7.12 6.23 -12.28
C SER A 229 5.93 7.08 -12.71
N SER A 230 5.54 7.00 -13.99
CA SER A 230 4.55 7.87 -14.60
C SER A 230 3.10 7.41 -14.38
N THR A 231 2.87 6.20 -13.83
CA THR A 231 1.55 5.54 -13.81
C THR A 231 1.07 5.11 -12.42
N PHE A 232 1.78 5.50 -11.34
CA PHE A 232 1.52 5.00 -9.98
C PHE A 232 0.15 5.31 -9.39
N ASN A 233 -0.56 6.31 -9.91
CA ASN A 233 -1.88 6.69 -9.39
C ASN A 233 -2.85 5.50 -9.51
N PHE A 234 -3.25 4.96 -8.35
CA PHE A 234 -4.17 3.82 -8.23
C PHE A 234 -3.67 2.51 -8.88
N SER A 235 -2.37 2.23 -8.77
CA SER A 235 -1.74 0.97 -9.22
C SER A 235 -1.82 -0.19 -8.21
N TYR A 236 -2.61 -0.05 -7.14
CA TYR A 236 -2.69 -1.03 -6.06
C TYR A 236 -3.47 -2.28 -6.49
N ILE A 237 -2.82 -3.44 -6.43
CA ILE A 237 -3.46 -4.74 -6.56
C ILE A 237 -3.71 -5.29 -5.15
N ARG A 238 -4.96 -5.67 -4.88
CA ARG A 238 -5.38 -6.23 -3.59
C ARG A 238 -5.22 -7.74 -3.54
N LYS A 239 -5.57 -8.42 -4.62
CA LYS A 239 -5.63 -9.88 -4.66
C LYS A 239 -5.29 -10.41 -6.04
N ILE A 240 -4.57 -11.53 -6.08
CA ILE A 240 -4.26 -12.30 -7.28
C ILE A 240 -4.82 -13.72 -7.07
N ILE A 241 -5.47 -14.29 -8.08
CA ILE A 241 -5.95 -15.67 -8.11
C ILE A 241 -5.40 -16.35 -9.36
N ILE A 242 -4.80 -17.52 -9.19
CA ILE A 242 -4.35 -18.40 -10.26
C ILE A 242 -5.39 -19.50 -10.43
N HIS A 243 -5.77 -19.83 -11.66
CA HIS A 243 -6.73 -20.90 -11.89
C HIS A 243 -6.10 -22.26 -11.49
N PRO A 244 -6.75 -23.07 -10.63
CA PRO A 244 -6.14 -24.29 -10.10
C PRO A 244 -5.84 -25.35 -11.15
N GLU A 245 -6.60 -25.36 -12.23
CA GLU A 245 -6.42 -26.31 -13.33
C GLU A 245 -5.60 -25.73 -14.49
N ASN A 246 -5.26 -24.44 -14.47
CA ASN A 246 -4.52 -23.79 -15.55
C ASN A 246 -3.66 -22.61 -15.04
N SER A 247 -2.36 -22.87 -14.85
CA SER A 247 -1.36 -21.92 -14.39
C SER A 247 -1.21 -20.65 -15.24
N ASN A 248 -1.68 -20.66 -16.50
CA ASN A 248 -1.64 -19.50 -17.37
C ASN A 248 -2.80 -18.52 -17.14
N ASN A 249 -3.89 -18.97 -16.50
CA ASN A 249 -5.07 -18.16 -16.26
C ASN A 249 -4.98 -17.49 -14.88
N LEU A 250 -4.93 -16.15 -14.87
CA LEU A 250 -4.87 -15.35 -13.65
C LEU A 250 -5.91 -14.25 -13.65
N VAL A 251 -6.41 -13.92 -12.47
CA VAL A 251 -7.21 -12.73 -12.22
C VAL A 251 -6.53 -11.90 -11.14
N ALA A 252 -6.33 -10.61 -11.41
CA ALA A 252 -5.84 -9.63 -10.46
C ALA A 252 -6.92 -8.57 -10.23
N ALA A 253 -7.16 -8.22 -8.98
CA ALA A 253 -8.15 -7.22 -8.62
C ALA A 253 -7.58 -6.18 -7.67
N GLY A 254 -7.97 -4.92 -7.84
CA GLY A 254 -7.35 -3.81 -7.14
C GLY A 254 -8.12 -2.51 -7.23
N SER A 255 -7.40 -1.39 -7.11
CA SER A 255 -7.97 -0.07 -6.93
C SER A 255 -8.73 0.45 -8.15
N ARG A 256 -8.34 0.02 -9.34
CA ARG A 256 -9.01 0.41 -10.60
C ARG A 256 -9.89 -0.70 -11.17
N GLY A 257 -10.01 -1.84 -10.51
CA GLY A 257 -10.92 -2.90 -10.94
C GLY A 257 -10.24 -4.23 -11.13
N ILE A 258 -10.55 -4.90 -12.24
CA ILE A 258 -10.19 -6.31 -12.45
C ILE A 258 -9.50 -6.48 -13.80
N TRP A 259 -8.39 -7.22 -13.78
CA TRP A 259 -7.61 -7.63 -14.93
C TRP A 259 -7.55 -9.15 -15.00
N LYS A 260 -7.42 -9.67 -16.22
CA LYS A 260 -7.24 -11.09 -16.48
C LYS A 260 -6.06 -11.34 -17.41
N SER A 261 -5.28 -12.38 -17.12
CA SER A 261 -4.22 -12.89 -17.99
C SER A 261 -4.55 -14.34 -18.37
N THR A 262 -4.16 -14.73 -19.58
CA THR A 262 -4.27 -16.10 -20.12
C THR A 262 -2.91 -16.66 -20.57
N ASP A 263 -1.83 -15.97 -20.22
CA ASP A 263 -0.44 -16.24 -20.62
C ASP A 263 0.53 -16.12 -19.43
N ALA A 264 0.09 -16.55 -18.24
CA ALA A 264 0.91 -16.59 -17.04
C ALA A 264 1.49 -15.21 -16.63
N GLY A 265 0.71 -14.15 -16.85
CA GLY A 265 1.01 -12.78 -16.48
C GLY A 265 1.82 -11.99 -17.49
N GLU A 266 2.17 -12.55 -18.66
CA GLU A 266 2.90 -11.80 -19.69
C GLU A 266 2.08 -10.62 -20.20
N THR A 267 0.78 -10.83 -20.47
CA THR A 267 -0.16 -9.77 -20.83
C THR A 267 -1.42 -9.81 -19.98
N TRP A 268 -2.07 -8.65 -19.82
CA TRP A 268 -3.27 -8.50 -19.01
C TRP A 268 -4.33 -7.69 -19.75
N LYS A 269 -5.53 -8.26 -19.85
CA LYS A 269 -6.73 -7.59 -20.34
C LYS A 269 -7.43 -6.89 -19.19
N TYR A 270 -7.74 -5.61 -19.35
CA TYR A 270 -8.58 -4.86 -18.41
C TYR A 270 -10.04 -5.25 -18.62
N ILE A 271 -10.66 -5.90 -17.63
CA ILE A 271 -11.99 -6.50 -17.78
C ILE A 271 -13.08 -5.58 -17.26
N LEU A 272 -12.88 -5.02 -16.07
CA LEU A 272 -13.92 -4.28 -15.36
C LEU A 272 -13.33 -3.01 -14.77
N ASP A 273 -13.85 -1.87 -15.23
CA ASP A 273 -13.57 -0.56 -14.65
C ASP A 273 -14.48 -0.32 -13.45
N THR A 274 -14.02 -0.75 -12.28
CA THR A 274 -14.72 -0.53 -11.03
C THR A 274 -13.74 -0.17 -9.93
N LEU A 275 -14.00 0.93 -9.25
CA LEU A 275 -13.07 1.41 -8.24
C LEU A 275 -13.17 0.60 -6.96
N LEU A 276 -12.01 0.29 -6.38
CA LEU A 276 -11.85 -0.31 -5.06
C LEU A 276 -12.41 -1.74 -4.91
N ILE A 277 -11.81 -2.71 -5.60
CA ILE A 277 -11.99 -4.13 -5.24
C ILE A 277 -11.20 -4.42 -3.96
N CYS A 278 -11.90 -4.64 -2.86
CA CYS A 278 -11.31 -4.80 -1.53
C CYS A 278 -11.14 -6.26 -1.09
N ASP A 279 -11.77 -7.19 -1.79
CA ASP A 279 -11.60 -8.62 -1.56
C ASP A 279 -11.98 -9.39 -2.83
N LEU A 280 -11.38 -10.56 -3.02
CA LEU A 280 -11.64 -11.44 -4.14
C LEU A 280 -11.49 -12.89 -3.64
N LYS A 281 -12.52 -13.70 -3.86
CA LYS A 281 -12.57 -15.12 -3.46
C LYS A 281 -13.00 -16.00 -4.63
N GLN A 282 -12.35 -17.14 -4.74
CA GLN A 282 -12.74 -18.20 -5.67
C GLN A 282 -13.62 -19.22 -4.96
N ASN A 283 -14.61 -19.77 -5.67
CA ASN A 283 -15.36 -20.93 -5.23
C ASN A 283 -14.43 -22.16 -5.23
N PRO A 284 -14.25 -22.85 -4.09
CA PRO A 284 -13.29 -23.94 -3.98
C PRO A 284 -13.70 -25.24 -4.68
N LYS A 285 -14.96 -25.38 -5.13
CA LYS A 285 -15.43 -26.56 -5.89
C LYS A 285 -15.71 -26.25 -7.36
N GLU A 286 -15.91 -24.99 -7.70
CA GLU A 286 -16.16 -24.54 -9.07
C GLU A 286 -15.21 -23.37 -9.40
N PRO A 287 -13.98 -23.66 -9.84
CA PRO A 287 -12.92 -22.67 -9.95
C PRO A 287 -13.20 -21.46 -10.87
N ASN A 288 -14.14 -21.60 -11.81
CA ASN A 288 -14.58 -20.50 -12.69
C ASN A 288 -15.46 -19.48 -11.97
N ILE A 289 -15.99 -19.80 -10.79
CA ILE A 289 -16.85 -18.89 -10.04
C ILE A 289 -15.98 -18.03 -9.10
N LEU A 290 -16.01 -16.72 -9.31
CA LEU A 290 -15.32 -15.73 -8.49
C LEU A 290 -16.32 -14.74 -7.88
N TYR A 291 -16.02 -14.29 -6.67
CA TYR A 291 -16.76 -13.23 -5.97
C TYR A 291 -15.78 -12.11 -5.60
N ALA A 292 -16.12 -10.88 -5.93
CA ALA A 292 -15.34 -9.71 -5.54
C ALA A 292 -16.20 -8.73 -4.74
N ALA A 293 -15.59 -8.13 -3.73
CA ALA A 293 -16.20 -7.16 -2.83
C ALA A 293 -15.75 -5.75 -3.20
N THR A 294 -16.68 -4.81 -3.37
CA THR A 294 -16.40 -3.42 -3.74
C THR A 294 -16.53 -2.50 -2.53
N ARG A 295 -15.87 -1.33 -2.55
CA ARG A 295 -15.93 -0.34 -1.46
C ARG A 295 -16.46 0.99 -1.94
N TRP A 296 -17.38 1.57 -1.18
CA TRP A 296 -17.79 2.96 -1.31
C TRP A 296 -16.81 3.88 -0.58
N PHE A 297 -16.37 4.91 -1.29
CA PHE A 297 -15.59 6.01 -0.73
C PHE A 297 -16.03 7.33 -1.37
N TYR A 298 -16.50 8.27 -0.54
CA TYR A 298 -17.18 9.49 -0.99
C TYR A 298 -16.35 10.30 -2.00
N ASN A 299 -15.04 10.44 -1.77
CA ASN A 299 -14.16 11.28 -2.59
C ASN A 299 -13.92 10.77 -4.02
N ILE A 300 -14.23 9.50 -4.30
CA ILE A 300 -13.95 8.89 -5.62
C ILE A 300 -15.18 8.21 -6.24
N PHE A 301 -16.38 8.48 -5.72
CA PHE A 301 -17.66 8.02 -6.29
C PHE A 301 -17.77 6.51 -6.58
N SER A 302 -17.04 5.67 -5.83
CA SER A 302 -17.12 4.20 -5.94
C SER A 302 -18.39 3.67 -5.25
N THR A 303 -18.67 2.36 -5.27
CA THR A 303 -19.85 1.78 -4.57
C THR A 303 -19.51 0.52 -3.78
N SER A 304 -20.24 0.27 -2.69
CA SER A 304 -20.16 -0.94 -1.86
C SER A 304 -21.01 -2.06 -2.45
N GLY A 305 -20.60 -3.31 -2.29
CA GLY A 305 -21.41 -4.47 -2.69
C GLY A 305 -20.57 -5.68 -3.08
N VAL A 306 -21.22 -6.65 -3.69
CA VAL A 306 -20.57 -7.88 -4.19
C VAL A 306 -20.89 -8.06 -5.65
N ILE A 307 -19.87 -8.39 -6.44
CA ILE A 307 -19.97 -8.79 -7.84
C ILE A 307 -19.54 -10.25 -7.99
N LYS A 308 -20.09 -10.95 -8.98
CA LYS A 308 -19.83 -12.36 -9.27
C LYS A 308 -19.44 -12.56 -10.72
N SER A 309 -18.45 -13.41 -10.96
CA SER A 309 -18.14 -14.00 -12.26
C SER A 309 -18.41 -15.49 -12.22
N THR A 310 -18.76 -16.07 -13.38
CA THR A 310 -18.94 -17.52 -13.58
C THR A 310 -18.03 -18.08 -14.68
N ASP A 311 -17.11 -17.26 -15.19
CA ASP A 311 -16.22 -17.54 -16.33
C ASP A 311 -14.76 -17.17 -16.03
N PHE A 312 -14.38 -17.32 -14.75
CA PHE A 312 -13.07 -16.98 -14.21
C PHE A 312 -12.65 -15.54 -14.56
N GLY A 313 -13.56 -14.60 -14.31
CA GLY A 313 -13.31 -13.18 -14.39
C GLY A 313 -13.33 -12.58 -15.79
N GLU A 314 -13.92 -13.21 -16.82
CA GLU A 314 -14.18 -12.54 -18.11
C GLU A 314 -15.36 -11.57 -18.02
N THR A 315 -16.41 -11.96 -17.30
CA THR A 315 -17.62 -11.14 -17.10
C THR A 315 -18.02 -11.10 -15.64
N TRP A 316 -18.61 -9.98 -15.22
CA TRP A 316 -18.95 -9.70 -13.83
C TRP A 316 -20.34 -9.11 -13.73
N ASN A 317 -21.15 -9.64 -12.81
CA ASN A 317 -22.50 -9.19 -12.53
C ASN A 317 -22.64 -8.79 -11.07
N ARG A 318 -23.30 -7.65 -10.80
CA ARG A 318 -23.57 -7.21 -9.43
C ARG A 318 -24.67 -8.07 -8.80
N LEU A 319 -24.43 -8.53 -7.57
CA LEU A 319 -25.39 -9.32 -6.82
C LEU A 319 -26.36 -8.41 -6.04
N ASN A 320 -27.63 -8.81 -6.01
CA ASN A 320 -28.63 -8.17 -5.15
C ASN A 320 -28.48 -8.66 -3.71
N THR A 321 -27.58 -8.02 -2.96
CA THR A 321 -27.19 -8.41 -1.59
C THR A 321 -27.98 -7.68 -0.49
N GLY A 322 -28.76 -6.64 -0.85
CA GLY A 322 -29.33 -5.71 0.12
C GLY A 322 -28.32 -4.76 0.77
N ILE A 323 -27.02 -4.86 0.45
CA ILE A 323 -25.99 -3.94 0.95
C ILE A 323 -26.20 -2.57 0.30
N PRO A 324 -26.40 -1.49 1.09
CA PRO A 324 -26.49 -0.14 0.56
C PRO A 324 -25.23 0.21 -0.24
N PRO A 325 -25.35 0.66 -1.50
CA PRO A 325 -24.20 0.92 -2.36
C PRO A 325 -23.37 2.13 -1.91
N THR A 326 -23.96 3.04 -1.13
CA THR A 326 -23.35 4.31 -0.74
C THR A 326 -23.77 4.70 0.68
N THR A 327 -23.08 5.68 1.26
CA THR A 327 -23.42 6.43 2.48
C THR A 327 -23.39 5.62 3.77
N LEU A 328 -24.17 4.55 3.86
CA LEU A 328 -24.31 3.75 5.09
C LEU A 328 -23.21 2.71 5.24
N VAL A 329 -22.64 2.21 4.13
CA VAL A 329 -21.63 1.16 4.12
C VAL A 329 -20.42 1.61 3.30
N THR A 330 -19.21 1.39 3.83
CA THR A 330 -17.95 1.68 3.11
C THR A 330 -17.27 0.42 2.59
N ARG A 331 -16.66 -0.40 3.45
CA ARG A 331 -15.88 -1.56 3.03
C ARG A 331 -16.75 -2.82 3.13
N THR A 332 -16.60 -3.69 2.13
CA THR A 332 -17.18 -5.03 2.15
C THR A 332 -16.08 -6.07 1.99
N ALA A 333 -16.27 -7.22 2.61
CA ALA A 333 -15.43 -8.41 2.46
C ALA A 333 -16.33 -9.61 2.18
N VAL A 334 -15.81 -10.62 1.48
CA VAL A 334 -16.58 -11.79 1.06
C VAL A 334 -15.87 -13.08 1.46
N ALA A 335 -16.65 -14.09 1.85
CA ALA A 335 -16.16 -15.43 2.13
C ALA A 335 -17.06 -16.46 1.47
N VAL A 336 -16.46 -17.52 0.93
CA VAL A 336 -17.17 -18.67 0.34
C VAL A 336 -16.93 -19.87 1.23
N SER A 337 -17.98 -20.57 1.63
CA SER A 337 -17.82 -21.76 2.48
C SER A 337 -17.15 -22.90 1.70
N PRO A 338 -16.06 -23.50 2.21
CA PRO A 338 -15.41 -24.62 1.54
C PRO A 338 -16.24 -25.91 1.58
N VAL A 339 -17.07 -26.09 2.60
CA VAL A 339 -17.93 -27.29 2.74
C VAL A 339 -19.15 -27.18 1.82
N ASN A 340 -19.77 -26.00 1.75
CA ASN A 340 -20.92 -25.74 0.88
C ASN A 340 -20.76 -24.38 0.14
N PRO A 341 -20.18 -24.36 -1.07
CA PRO A 341 -19.91 -23.12 -1.80
C PRO A 341 -21.13 -22.33 -2.26
N ASN A 342 -22.34 -22.89 -2.15
CA ASN A 342 -23.58 -22.14 -2.34
C ASN A 342 -23.80 -21.09 -1.23
N ASN A 343 -23.16 -21.28 -0.07
CA ASN A 343 -23.20 -20.33 1.03
C ASN A 343 -22.05 -19.33 0.90
N VAL A 344 -22.40 -18.09 0.52
CA VAL A 344 -21.50 -16.95 0.41
C VAL A 344 -21.88 -15.92 1.46
N PHE A 345 -20.89 -15.51 2.26
CA PHE A 345 -21.07 -14.54 3.33
C PHE A 345 -20.44 -13.20 2.92
N ALA A 346 -21.13 -12.10 3.20
CA ALA A 346 -20.60 -10.76 3.02
C ALA A 346 -20.59 -10.03 4.37
N LEU A 347 -19.46 -9.46 4.74
CA LEU A 347 -19.32 -8.61 5.91
C LEU A 347 -19.19 -7.16 5.44
N ALA A 348 -20.11 -6.31 5.89
CA ALA A 348 -20.19 -4.91 5.50
C ALA A 348 -19.99 -4.00 6.73
N VAL A 349 -19.16 -2.98 6.58
CA VAL A 349 -18.86 -2.02 7.64
C VAL A 349 -19.65 -0.74 7.45
N ARG A 350 -20.29 -0.28 8.53
CA ARG A 350 -20.96 1.03 8.57
C ARG A 350 -19.96 2.15 8.31
N ALA A 351 -20.31 3.12 7.46
CA ALA A 351 -19.42 4.24 7.14
C ALA A 351 -19.05 5.11 8.36
N SER A 352 -19.89 5.15 9.40
CA SER A 352 -19.61 5.83 10.67
C SER A 352 -18.73 5.02 11.62
N GLY A 353 -18.56 3.73 11.37
CA GLY A 353 -17.62 2.88 12.09
C GLY A 353 -16.30 2.85 11.32
N ASN A 354 -15.18 3.12 11.99
CA ASN A 354 -13.83 2.93 11.44
C ASN A 354 -13.50 1.43 11.29
N GLY A 355 -14.31 0.67 10.57
CA GLY A 355 -14.17 -0.79 10.50
C GLY A 355 -13.25 -1.28 9.39
N PHE A 356 -12.62 -2.42 9.71
CA PHE A 356 -11.47 -3.11 9.11
C PHE A 356 -10.19 -2.29 8.98
#